data_AF-A0A0C2WG56-F1
#
_entry.id   AF-A0A0C2WG56-F1
#
_cell.length_a   1.000
_cell.length_b   1.000
_cell.length_c   1.000
_cell.angle_alpha   90.00
_cell.angle_beta   90.00
_cell.angle_gamma   90.00
#
_symmetry.space_group_name_H-M   'P 1'
#
loop_
_entity.id
_entity.type
_entity.pdbx_description
1 polymer ?
#
loop_
_entity_poly.entity_id
_entity_poly.type
_entity_poly.pdbx_seq_one_letter_code
_entity_poly.pdbx_strand_id
1 'polypeptide(L)'
;MAVVKAALRLATGNPRAYEKECKTAGIKPIYIPFWSHLPFVNIYQAITPDILHQLHQGIFKHVFGWLKQAFGTVEIDARCQRTIPNHHIRVFHGGISGLSRVTGKEHDQICRVILGIICDMRLPDGFNSARLLRCVRAFLEFLFLAQFPLHSTATLHLLRRALDQFHENKAIFLDLDIRENFEIPKLHACAHYVSSIKLYGTTDNYNTQSTERLHIDLAKDAFRSTNRKDEYPQMTLWLEQREKIHQHQNYINQDQRAHDEQRLLSQLPTLKPERCLKVTRHPSAKAVAITSLVSQYGATFFRDAFARFIAGWRNPGLSRAQLERESMNINIPFTAVSVYHRLKFTNAGHSEIEDSLHVYPARHQKNGRLNDSRFDTALVCTGCVEEIGIYAYRVAQVRAIFSISQAAKQYLDCGRPLPPYFAYVEWFTPF
;
A
#
# COMPACT_ATOMS: atom_id res chain seq x y z
N MET A 1 37.24 3.02 22.85
CA MET A 1 37.44 4.41 23.37
C MET A 1 38.88 4.89 23.35
N ALA A 2 39.88 4.10 23.78
CA ALA A 2 41.28 4.54 23.81
C ALA A 2 41.85 4.93 22.42
N VAL A 3 41.56 4.11 21.40
CA VAL A 3 42.00 4.34 20.00
C VAL A 3 41.45 5.65 19.42
N VAL A 4 40.16 5.94 19.66
CA VAL A 4 39.51 7.19 19.24
C VAL A 4 40.17 8.40 19.89
N LYS A 5 40.43 8.35 21.21
CA LYS A 5 41.11 9.44 21.92
C LYS A 5 42.54 9.66 21.42
N ALA A 6 43.26 8.59 21.06
CA ALA A 6 44.60 8.69 20.49
C ALA A 6 44.58 9.38 19.12
N ALA A 7 43.64 9.01 18.24
CA ALA A 7 43.46 9.67 16.94
C ALA A 7 43.11 11.16 17.10
N LEU A 8 42.19 11.51 18.00
CA LEU A 8 41.78 12.91 18.23
C LEU A 8 42.90 13.82 18.76
N ARG A 9 43.89 13.27 19.47
CA ARG A 9 45.06 14.05 19.95
C ARG A 9 45.95 14.54 18.82
N LEU A 10 45.88 13.94 17.63
CA LEU A 10 46.68 14.34 16.47
C LEU A 10 46.04 15.48 15.67
N ALA A 11 44.85 15.93 16.05
CA ALA A 11 44.08 16.90 15.27
C ALA A 11 44.74 18.28 15.16
N THR A 12 45.63 18.64 16.08
CA THR A 12 46.45 19.87 16.05
C THR A 12 47.80 19.67 15.37
N GLY A 13 48.13 18.45 14.95
CA GLY A 13 49.39 18.07 14.33
C GLY A 13 49.30 17.94 12.81
N ASN A 14 49.97 16.94 12.25
CA ASN A 14 49.99 16.71 10.81
C ASN A 14 48.60 16.24 10.30
N PRO A 15 47.95 16.96 9.37
CA PRO A 15 46.61 16.60 8.87
C PRO A 15 46.53 15.20 8.26
N ARG A 16 47.59 14.74 7.57
CA ARG A 16 47.63 13.39 6.97
C ARG A 16 47.73 12.30 8.03
N ALA A 17 48.46 12.56 9.12
CA ALA A 17 48.56 11.65 10.24
C ALA A 17 47.21 11.56 10.98
N TYR A 18 46.57 12.70 11.21
CA TYR A 18 45.23 12.76 11.80
C TYR A 18 44.19 12.00 10.97
N GLU A 19 44.15 12.23 9.65
CA GLU A 19 43.24 11.51 8.75
C GLU A 19 43.48 9.99 8.76
N LYS A 20 44.75 9.57 8.72
CA LYS A 20 45.12 8.14 8.76
C LYS A 20 44.68 7.47 10.06
N GLU A 21 44.93 8.10 11.21
CA GLU A 21 44.57 7.54 12.51
C GLU A 21 43.06 7.58 12.74
N CYS A 22 42.36 8.63 12.30
CA CYS A 22 40.90 8.66 12.30
C CYS A 22 40.31 7.51 11.47
N LYS A 23 40.85 7.27 10.27
CA LYS A 23 40.41 6.15 9.42
C LYS A 23 40.66 4.80 10.09
N THR A 24 41.82 4.62 10.73
CA THR A 24 42.17 3.41 11.48
C THR A 24 41.24 3.19 12.67
N ALA A 25 40.82 4.28 13.33
CA ALA A 25 39.86 4.27 14.42
C ALA A 25 38.39 4.17 13.98
N GLY A 26 38.10 4.18 12.67
CA GLY A 26 36.74 4.12 12.12
C GLY A 26 35.93 5.42 12.29
N ILE A 27 36.58 6.57 12.45
CA ILE A 27 35.93 7.89 12.63
C ILE A 27 36.27 8.83 11.47
N LYS A 28 35.41 9.83 11.25
CA LYS A 28 35.71 10.93 10.32
C LYS A 28 36.70 11.91 10.98
N PRO A 29 37.67 12.48 10.22
CA PRO A 29 38.64 13.44 10.75
C PRO A 29 38.03 14.84 10.91
N ILE A 30 36.99 14.95 11.74
CA ILE A 30 36.34 16.22 12.09
C ILE A 30 36.84 16.61 13.47
N TYR A 31 37.70 17.63 13.53
CA TYR A 31 38.29 18.10 14.78
C TYR A 31 37.29 18.93 15.60
N ILE A 32 36.77 20.00 14.99
CA ILE A 32 35.77 20.87 15.58
C ILE A 32 34.56 20.82 14.64
N PRO A 33 33.47 20.14 15.03
CA PRO A 33 32.27 20.15 14.22
C PRO A 33 31.66 21.57 14.21
N PHE A 34 30.98 21.95 13.12
CA PHE A 34 30.45 23.32 12.98
C PHE A 34 29.46 23.73 14.08
N TRP A 35 28.84 22.75 14.76
CA TRP A 35 27.90 22.96 15.86
C TRP A 35 28.57 23.06 17.24
N SER A 36 29.90 22.95 17.36
CA SER A 36 30.62 22.99 18.64
C SER A 36 30.36 24.25 19.46
N HIS A 37 30.10 25.37 18.78
CA HIS A 37 29.91 26.68 19.40
C HIS A 37 28.43 27.07 19.53
N LEU A 38 27.50 26.16 19.25
CA LEU A 38 26.06 26.42 19.35
C LEU A 38 25.56 25.93 20.73
N PRO A 39 25.45 26.81 21.75
CA PRO A 39 25.28 26.40 23.15
C PRO A 39 23.93 25.74 23.45
N PHE A 40 22.94 25.92 22.59
CA PHE A 40 21.59 25.39 22.75
C PHE A 40 21.25 24.27 21.76
N VAL A 41 22.22 23.80 20.97
CA VAL A 41 21.99 22.74 19.97
C VAL A 41 22.38 21.39 20.53
N ASN A 42 21.40 20.51 20.70
CA ASN A 42 21.64 19.09 20.87
C ASN A 42 21.69 18.41 19.49
N ILE A 43 22.88 18.19 18.95
CA ILE A 43 23.03 17.59 17.61
C ILE A 43 22.39 16.20 17.50
N TYR A 44 22.33 15.44 18.60
CA TYR A 44 21.72 14.11 18.60
C TYR A 44 20.20 14.16 18.40
N GLN A 45 19.57 15.30 18.72
CA GLN A 45 18.17 15.57 18.44
C GLN A 45 17.92 16.00 16.99
N ALA A 46 18.94 16.48 16.28
CA ALA A 46 18.81 16.87 14.87
C ALA A 46 18.75 15.66 13.91
N ILE A 47 19.08 14.46 14.38
CA ILE A 47 19.05 13.23 13.57
C ILE A 47 17.66 12.62 13.69
N THR A 48 16.81 12.94 12.72
CA THR A 48 15.45 12.42 12.67
C THR A 48 15.38 11.05 11.97
N PRO A 49 14.37 10.24 12.28
CA PRO A 49 14.11 9.00 11.56
C PRO A 49 13.73 9.24 10.10
N ASP A 50 13.96 8.26 9.24
CA ASP A 50 13.69 8.43 7.80
C ASP A 50 13.08 7.17 7.19
N ILE A 51 11.88 7.30 6.63
CA ILE A 51 11.11 6.16 6.10
C ILE A 51 11.84 5.52 4.92
N LEU A 52 12.36 6.33 4.00
CA LEU A 52 12.97 5.82 2.78
C LEU A 52 14.30 5.11 3.04
N HIS A 53 15.27 5.79 3.62
CA HIS A 53 16.64 5.31 3.76
C HIS A 53 16.81 4.39 4.97
N GLN A 54 16.06 4.59 6.07
CA GLN A 54 16.18 3.71 7.23
C GLN A 54 15.28 2.48 7.12
N LEU A 55 14.01 2.64 6.73
CA LEU A 55 13.08 1.49 6.70
C LEU A 55 13.06 0.80 5.34
N HIS A 56 12.69 1.47 4.25
CA HIS A 56 12.55 0.81 2.93
C HIS A 56 13.90 0.34 2.36
N GLN A 57 14.83 1.26 2.09
CA GLN A 57 16.16 0.95 1.55
C GLN A 57 17.14 0.43 2.61
N GLY A 58 16.75 0.51 3.89
CA GLY A 58 17.54 0.02 5.02
C GLY A 58 17.08 -1.35 5.49
N ILE A 59 16.20 -1.38 6.49
CA ILE A 59 15.79 -2.62 7.16
C ILE A 59 15.05 -3.56 6.22
N PHE A 60 14.10 -3.07 5.43
CA PHE A 60 13.34 -3.92 4.53
C PHE A 60 14.24 -4.55 3.45
N LYS A 61 15.25 -3.83 2.96
CA LYS A 61 16.26 -4.41 2.07
C LYS A 61 16.98 -5.61 2.70
N HIS A 62 17.31 -5.53 3.99
CA HIS A 62 17.87 -6.66 4.72
C HIS A 62 16.86 -7.78 4.91
N VAL A 63 15.65 -7.47 5.40
CA VAL A 63 14.56 -8.45 5.60
C VAL A 63 14.27 -9.21 4.30
N PHE A 64 14.13 -8.50 3.18
CA PHE A 64 13.92 -9.12 1.89
C PHE A 64 15.11 -9.99 1.45
N GLY A 65 16.34 -9.56 1.73
CA GLY A 65 17.54 -10.37 1.54
C GLY A 65 17.50 -11.68 2.34
N TRP A 66 17.07 -11.62 3.60
CA TRP A 66 16.92 -12.80 4.46
C TRP A 66 15.82 -13.73 3.97
N LEU A 67 14.68 -13.18 3.51
CA LEU A 67 13.59 -13.97 2.94
C LEU A 67 14.03 -14.74 1.70
N LYS A 68 14.84 -14.13 0.83
CA LYS A 68 15.39 -14.82 -0.35
C LYS A 68 16.29 -15.99 0.03
N GLN A 69 17.05 -15.88 1.11
CA GLN A 69 17.88 -16.99 1.62
C GLN A 69 17.02 -18.06 2.29
N ALA A 70 16.02 -17.66 3.08
CA ALA A 70 15.14 -18.57 3.81
C ALA A 70 14.27 -19.43 2.90
N PHE A 71 13.73 -18.85 1.81
CA PHE A 71 12.71 -19.48 0.99
C PHE A 71 13.15 -19.79 -0.44
N GLY A 72 14.29 -19.25 -0.88
CA GLY A 72 14.69 -19.25 -2.29
C GLY A 72 13.93 -18.22 -3.13
N THR A 73 14.55 -17.79 -4.23
CA THR A 73 13.98 -16.74 -5.09
C THR A 73 12.94 -17.27 -6.08
N VAL A 74 13.06 -18.53 -6.49
CA VAL A 74 12.21 -19.13 -7.53
C VAL A 74 10.75 -19.11 -7.12
N GLU A 75 10.44 -19.58 -5.92
CA GLU A 75 9.05 -19.65 -5.44
C GLU A 75 8.51 -18.26 -5.07
N ILE A 76 9.33 -17.39 -4.47
CA ILE A 76 8.97 -15.99 -4.20
C ILE A 76 8.56 -15.29 -5.50
N ASP A 77 9.36 -15.41 -6.55
CA ASP A 77 9.09 -14.76 -7.83
C ASP A 77 7.88 -15.39 -8.53
N ALA A 78 7.74 -16.72 -8.53
CA ALA A 78 6.59 -17.41 -9.12
C ALA A 78 5.27 -16.99 -8.47
N ARG A 79 5.24 -16.82 -7.14
CA ARG A 79 4.07 -16.33 -6.41
C ARG A 79 3.81 -14.85 -6.66
N CYS A 80 4.87 -14.04 -6.71
CA CYS A 80 4.74 -12.62 -7.03
C CYS A 80 4.17 -12.40 -8.45
N GLN A 81 4.55 -13.22 -9.42
CA GLN A 81 4.02 -13.17 -10.78
C GLN A 81 2.52 -13.53 -10.86
N ARG A 82 2.02 -14.31 -9.89
CA ARG A 82 0.61 -14.74 -9.79
C ARG A 82 -0.25 -13.80 -8.95
N THR A 83 0.28 -12.68 -8.44
CA THR A 83 -0.53 -11.71 -7.71
C THR A 83 -1.64 -11.14 -8.61
N ILE A 84 -2.86 -11.14 -8.10
CA ILE A 84 -4.02 -10.62 -8.84
C ILE A 84 -3.81 -9.11 -9.08
N PRO A 85 -3.95 -8.63 -10.33
CA PRO A 85 -3.83 -7.21 -10.62
C PRO A 85 -4.82 -6.37 -9.81
N ASN A 86 -4.33 -5.30 -9.18
CA ASN A 86 -5.09 -4.35 -8.36
C ASN A 86 -4.73 -2.92 -8.80
N HIS A 87 -5.65 -1.97 -8.68
CA HIS A 87 -5.49 -0.56 -9.06
C HIS A 87 -4.39 0.20 -8.26
N HIS A 88 -3.84 -0.39 -7.20
CA HIS A 88 -2.84 0.23 -6.32
C HIS A 88 -1.60 -0.62 -6.03
N ILE A 89 -1.50 -1.80 -6.64
CA ILE A 89 -0.38 -2.72 -6.46
C ILE A 89 0.25 -3.02 -7.82
N ARG A 90 1.53 -2.69 -7.97
CA ARG A 90 2.30 -3.06 -9.16
C ARG A 90 2.38 -4.58 -9.28
N VAL A 91 2.02 -5.10 -10.46
CA VAL A 91 2.27 -6.49 -10.82
C VAL A 91 3.72 -6.62 -11.29
N PHE A 92 4.49 -7.46 -10.61
CA PHE A 92 5.89 -7.72 -10.96
C PHE A 92 5.98 -8.96 -11.86
N HIS A 93 5.71 -8.79 -13.16
CA HIS A 93 5.70 -9.89 -14.13
C HIS A 93 7.03 -10.65 -14.25
N GLY A 94 8.16 -10.03 -13.89
CA GLY A 94 9.48 -10.67 -13.83
C GLY A 94 9.86 -11.19 -12.45
N GLY A 95 8.95 -11.17 -11.47
CA GLY A 95 9.28 -11.36 -10.06
C GLY A 95 9.93 -10.13 -9.43
N ILE A 96 10.35 -10.28 -8.18
CA ILE A 96 10.90 -9.20 -7.33
C ILE A 96 12.35 -9.44 -6.94
N SER A 97 12.86 -10.67 -7.05
CA SER A 97 14.19 -11.03 -6.57
C SER A 97 15.32 -10.50 -7.46
N GLY A 98 15.07 -10.36 -8.76
CA GLY A 98 16.04 -9.88 -9.75
C GLY A 98 16.08 -8.36 -9.95
N LEU A 99 15.27 -7.59 -9.22
CA LEU A 99 15.22 -6.14 -9.36
C LEU A 99 16.54 -5.50 -8.91
N SER A 100 17.14 -4.69 -9.77
CA SER A 100 18.31 -3.87 -9.45
C SER A 100 17.90 -2.39 -9.34
N ARG A 101 18.57 -1.63 -8.47
CA ARG A 101 18.28 -0.21 -8.22
C ARG A 101 16.81 0.06 -7.84
N VAL A 102 16.28 -0.78 -6.95
CA VAL A 102 14.90 -0.71 -6.45
C VAL A 102 14.63 0.67 -5.84
N THR A 103 13.62 1.35 -6.37
CA THR A 103 13.17 2.66 -5.90
C THR A 103 12.40 2.56 -4.58
N GLY A 104 12.25 3.68 -3.86
CA GLY A 104 11.41 3.72 -2.65
C GLY A 104 9.98 3.26 -2.90
N LYS A 105 9.39 3.66 -4.04
CA LYS A 105 8.05 3.25 -4.46
C LYS A 105 7.97 1.75 -4.71
N GLU A 106 8.97 1.15 -5.34
CA GLU A 106 8.99 -0.31 -5.52
C GLU A 106 9.12 -1.04 -4.18
N HIS A 107 9.95 -0.55 -3.26
CA HIS A 107 10.03 -1.11 -1.91
C HIS A 107 8.68 -1.05 -1.17
N ASP A 108 7.98 0.08 -1.19
CA ASP A 108 6.62 0.20 -0.62
C ASP A 108 5.66 -0.84 -1.21
N GLN A 109 5.65 -0.97 -2.54
CA GLN A 109 4.77 -1.91 -3.23
C GLN A 109 5.07 -3.37 -2.87
N ILE A 110 6.35 -3.74 -2.74
CA ILE A 110 6.75 -5.09 -2.32
C ILE A 110 6.34 -5.31 -0.85
N CYS A 111 6.54 -4.34 0.05
CA CYS A 111 6.12 -4.44 1.45
C CYS A 111 4.63 -4.77 1.62
N ARG A 112 3.77 -4.25 0.74
CA ARG A 112 2.32 -4.48 0.79
C ARG A 112 1.90 -5.91 0.45
N VAL A 113 2.69 -6.62 -0.36
CA VAL A 113 2.35 -7.97 -0.84
C VAL A 113 3.20 -9.08 -0.22
N ILE A 114 4.40 -8.76 0.28
CA ILE A 114 5.39 -9.77 0.65
C ILE A 114 4.88 -10.75 1.70
N LEU A 115 4.09 -10.29 2.68
CA LEU A 115 3.54 -11.18 3.70
C LEU A 115 2.57 -12.21 3.10
N GLY A 116 1.76 -11.80 2.12
CA GLY A 116 0.86 -12.71 1.39
C GLY A 116 1.62 -13.65 0.44
N ILE A 117 2.78 -13.24 -0.08
CA ILE A 117 3.65 -14.10 -0.88
C ILE A 117 4.23 -15.24 -0.04
N ILE A 118 4.64 -14.94 1.20
CA ILE A 118 5.36 -15.90 2.05
C ILE A 118 4.48 -16.66 3.07
N CYS A 119 3.19 -16.35 3.20
CA CYS A 119 2.37 -16.75 4.34
C CYS A 119 2.24 -18.27 4.56
N ASP A 120 2.26 -19.06 3.51
CA ASP A 120 2.16 -20.53 3.51
C ASP A 120 3.45 -21.21 3.01
N MET A 121 4.54 -20.45 2.83
CA MET A 121 5.82 -21.01 2.43
C MET A 121 6.45 -21.79 3.58
N ARG A 122 7.00 -22.98 3.27
CA ARG A 122 7.69 -23.83 4.24
C ARG A 122 9.16 -23.46 4.28
N LEU A 123 9.71 -23.39 5.49
CA LEU A 123 11.15 -23.26 5.66
C LEU A 123 11.86 -24.60 5.38
N PRO A 124 13.15 -24.56 5.01
CA PRO A 124 14.01 -25.74 4.93
C PRO A 124 14.01 -26.52 6.25
N ASP A 125 14.41 -27.79 6.18
CA ASP A 125 14.72 -28.64 7.35
C ASP A 125 13.61 -28.76 8.40
N GLY A 126 12.35 -28.51 8.02
CA GLY A 126 11.18 -28.67 8.89
C GLY A 126 10.99 -27.53 9.90
N PHE A 127 11.72 -26.42 9.79
CA PHE A 127 11.53 -25.26 10.65
C PHE A 127 10.10 -24.70 10.52
N ASN A 128 9.53 -24.27 11.65
CA ASN A 128 8.21 -23.66 11.67
C ASN A 128 8.28 -22.19 11.19
N SER A 129 7.71 -21.91 10.02
CA SER A 129 7.66 -20.56 9.42
C SER A 129 6.95 -19.52 10.30
N ALA A 130 6.14 -19.91 11.29
CA ALA A 130 5.35 -19.00 12.10
C ALA A 130 6.19 -17.93 12.81
N ARG A 131 7.38 -18.26 13.31
CA ARG A 131 8.28 -17.28 13.96
C ARG A 131 8.78 -16.23 12.96
N LEU A 132 9.20 -16.67 11.78
CA LEU A 132 9.60 -15.78 10.69
C LEU A 132 8.43 -14.90 10.24
N LEU A 133 7.25 -15.47 10.05
CA LEU A 133 6.05 -14.72 9.65
C LEU A 133 5.68 -13.66 10.68
N ARG A 134 5.74 -13.97 11.99
CA ARG A 134 5.56 -12.98 13.05
C ARG A 134 6.60 -11.88 13.00
N CYS A 135 7.87 -12.21 12.75
CA CYS A 135 8.94 -11.23 12.62
C CYS A 135 8.69 -10.27 11.45
N VAL A 136 8.42 -10.80 10.25
CA VAL A 136 8.17 -9.99 9.05
C VAL A 136 6.92 -9.14 9.22
N ARG A 137 5.82 -9.74 9.72
CA ARG A 137 4.58 -9.02 10.01
C ARG A 137 4.81 -7.87 10.98
N ALA A 138 5.51 -8.10 12.08
CA ALA A 138 5.81 -7.07 13.07
C ALA A 138 6.64 -5.91 12.48
N PHE A 139 7.62 -6.21 11.62
CA PHE A 139 8.34 -5.18 10.89
C PHE A 139 7.44 -4.37 9.93
N LEU A 140 6.57 -5.05 9.17
CA LEU A 140 5.64 -4.38 8.25
C LEU A 140 4.62 -3.52 9.02
N GLU A 141 4.10 -4.01 10.14
CA GLU A 141 3.23 -3.23 11.04
C GLU A 141 3.97 -1.98 11.55
N PHE A 142 5.22 -2.12 12.00
CA PHE A 142 6.06 -0.97 12.39
C PHE A 142 6.23 0.02 11.24
N LEU A 143 6.59 -0.46 10.05
CA LEU A 143 6.80 0.35 8.85
C LEU A 143 5.55 1.13 8.46
N PHE A 144 4.37 0.50 8.47
CA PHE A 144 3.12 1.17 8.08
C PHE A 144 2.60 2.10 9.17
N LEU A 145 2.73 1.73 10.44
CA LEU A 145 2.37 2.62 11.54
C LEU A 145 3.25 3.88 11.56
N ALA A 146 4.56 3.75 11.30
CA ALA A 146 5.47 4.89 11.25
C ALA A 146 5.13 5.92 10.15
N GLN A 147 4.34 5.51 9.15
CA GLN A 147 3.89 6.36 8.03
C GLN A 147 2.52 7.00 8.27
N PHE A 148 1.91 6.80 9.44
CA PHE A 148 0.62 7.43 9.70
C PHE A 148 0.78 8.96 9.70
N PRO A 149 -0.13 9.68 9.02
CA PRO A 149 -0.11 11.15 9.00
C PRO A 149 -0.61 11.76 10.31
N LEU A 150 -1.10 10.92 11.24
CA LEU A 150 -1.55 11.33 12.56
C LEU A 150 -1.39 10.18 13.55
N HIS A 151 -0.91 10.52 14.74
CA HIS A 151 -0.71 9.56 15.83
C HIS A 151 -1.49 9.96 17.08
N SER A 152 -2.19 8.99 17.66
CA SER A 152 -2.66 9.01 19.05
C SER A 152 -1.69 8.26 19.96
N THR A 153 -1.82 8.44 21.27
CA THR A 153 -1.09 7.64 22.28
C THR A 153 -1.24 6.14 22.03
N ALA A 154 -2.44 5.67 21.69
CA ALA A 154 -2.69 4.28 21.35
C ALA A 154 -1.88 3.82 20.13
N THR A 155 -1.86 4.60 19.05
CA THR A 155 -1.08 4.24 17.84
C THR A 155 0.43 4.26 18.09
N LEU A 156 0.94 5.14 18.97
CA LEU A 156 2.36 5.13 19.36
C LEU A 156 2.72 3.89 20.18
N HIS A 157 1.82 3.42 21.03
CA HIS A 157 1.99 2.13 21.72
C HIS A 157 1.99 0.95 20.74
N LEU A 158 1.11 0.97 19.73
CA LEU A 158 1.12 -0.04 18.67
C LEU A 158 2.44 -0.02 17.88
N LEU A 159 2.95 1.17 17.54
CA LEU A 159 4.22 1.32 16.85
C LEU A 159 5.37 0.73 17.67
N ARG A 160 5.45 1.05 18.98
CA ARG A 160 6.48 0.49 19.85
C ARG A 160 6.36 -1.03 19.97
N ARG A 161 5.15 -1.53 20.20
CA ARG A 161 4.86 -2.97 20.31
C ARG A 161 5.26 -3.73 19.05
N ALA A 162 4.99 -3.18 17.86
CA ALA A 162 5.40 -3.80 16.61
C ALA A 162 6.94 -3.94 16.51
N LEU A 163 7.70 -2.94 16.99
CA LEU A 163 9.16 -3.06 17.07
C LEU A 163 9.61 -4.13 18.07
N ASP A 164 9.01 -4.15 19.26
CA ASP A 164 9.35 -5.14 20.29
C ASP A 164 9.07 -6.57 19.79
N GLN A 165 7.92 -6.80 19.14
CA GLN A 165 7.58 -8.08 18.50
C GLN A 165 8.55 -8.47 17.37
N PHE A 166 9.06 -7.50 16.62
CA PHE A 166 10.14 -7.77 15.66
C PHE A 166 11.39 -8.29 16.37
N HIS A 167 11.80 -7.64 17.47
CA HIS A 167 12.97 -8.03 18.25
C HIS A 167 12.84 -9.40 18.93
N GLU A 168 11.65 -9.77 19.41
CA GLU A 168 11.36 -11.09 19.99
C GLU A 168 11.51 -12.23 18.96
N ASN A 169 11.16 -11.96 17.70
CA ASN A 169 11.08 -12.99 16.66
C ASN A 169 12.29 -13.04 15.73
N LYS A 170 13.10 -11.96 15.61
CA LYS A 170 14.20 -11.87 14.63
C LYS A 170 15.29 -12.93 14.77
N ALA A 171 15.49 -13.52 15.95
CA ALA A 171 16.52 -14.55 16.13
C ALA A 171 16.29 -15.80 15.28
N ILE A 172 15.11 -15.99 14.68
CA ILE A 172 14.87 -17.01 13.65
C ILE A 172 15.87 -16.93 12.49
N PHE A 173 16.37 -15.73 12.14
CA PHE A 173 17.38 -15.61 11.09
C PHE A 173 18.80 -16.00 11.56
N LEU A 174 19.03 -16.09 12.86
CA LEU A 174 20.23 -16.73 13.42
C LEU A 174 20.06 -18.25 13.42
N ASP A 175 18.89 -18.74 13.86
CA ASP A 175 18.58 -20.17 13.91
C ASP A 175 18.64 -20.84 12.52
N LEU A 176 18.39 -20.07 11.45
CA LEU A 176 18.47 -20.51 10.05
C LEU A 176 19.86 -20.27 9.42
N ASP A 177 20.87 -19.84 10.19
CA ASP A 177 22.21 -19.49 9.73
C ASP A 177 22.26 -18.43 8.60
N ILE A 178 21.20 -17.62 8.48
CA ILE A 178 21.11 -16.52 7.50
C ILE A 178 21.91 -15.29 7.95
N ARG A 179 22.17 -15.19 9.25
CA ARG A 179 22.75 -14.02 9.92
C ARG A 179 23.48 -14.43 11.19
N GLU A 180 24.58 -13.72 11.48
CA GLU A 180 25.34 -13.90 12.73
C GLU A 180 24.89 -12.93 13.84
N ASN A 181 24.50 -11.70 13.49
CA ASN A 181 24.09 -10.68 14.46
C ASN A 181 23.12 -9.64 13.85
N PHE A 182 22.65 -8.71 14.68
CA PHE A 182 21.76 -7.62 14.26
C PHE A 182 22.34 -6.22 14.53
N GLU A 183 23.65 -6.08 14.44
CA GLU A 183 24.37 -4.80 14.61
C GLU A 183 24.20 -3.90 13.39
N ILE A 184 22.94 -3.59 13.06
CA ILE A 184 22.58 -2.65 12.00
C ILE A 184 22.25 -1.30 12.65
N PRO A 185 23.00 -0.23 12.39
CA PRO A 185 22.70 1.10 12.95
C PRO A 185 21.27 1.57 12.63
N LYS A 186 20.78 1.29 11.42
CA LYS A 186 19.40 1.60 11.02
C LYS A 186 18.35 0.85 11.84
N LEU A 187 18.68 -0.32 12.39
CA LEU A 187 17.74 -1.09 13.22
C LEU A 187 17.70 -0.51 14.63
N HIS A 188 18.85 -0.08 15.15
CA HIS A 188 18.88 0.68 16.40
C HIS A 188 18.10 2.01 16.26
N ALA A 189 18.23 2.69 15.12
CA ALA A 189 17.49 3.93 14.85
C ALA A 189 15.96 3.77 14.96
N CYS A 190 15.41 2.58 14.67
CA CYS A 190 13.99 2.28 14.85
C CYS A 190 13.49 2.53 16.28
N ALA A 191 14.35 2.37 17.29
CA ALA A 191 13.99 2.58 18.69
C ALA A 191 13.60 4.05 19.00
N HIS A 192 14.04 5.00 18.18
CA HIS A 192 13.86 6.43 18.39
C HIS A 192 12.64 7.02 17.67
N TYR A 193 11.91 6.22 16.88
CA TYR A 193 10.75 6.71 16.12
C TYR A 193 9.68 7.34 17.01
N VAL A 194 9.32 6.70 18.12
CA VAL A 194 8.28 7.22 19.03
C VAL A 194 8.69 8.55 19.66
N SER A 195 9.94 8.67 20.11
CA SER A 195 10.46 9.93 20.67
C SER A 195 10.51 11.03 19.62
N SER A 196 10.97 10.72 18.41
CA SER A 196 11.03 11.70 17.32
C SER A 196 9.64 12.13 16.87
N ILE A 197 8.65 11.24 16.85
CA ILE A 197 7.26 11.60 16.53
C ILE A 197 6.70 12.57 17.57
N LYS A 198 6.99 12.35 18.86
CA LYS A 198 6.57 13.25 19.93
C LYS A 198 7.25 14.62 19.88
N LEU A 199 8.49 14.68 19.42
CA LEU A 199 9.28 15.92 19.39
C LEU A 199 9.04 16.74 18.12
N TYR A 200 8.90 16.09 16.96
CA TYR A 200 8.92 16.74 15.64
C TYR A 200 7.64 16.52 14.82
N GLY A 201 6.66 15.82 15.38
CA GLY A 201 5.46 15.39 14.66
C GLY A 201 5.70 14.15 13.80
N THR A 202 4.72 13.85 12.95
CA THR A 202 4.70 12.66 12.09
C THR A 202 5.87 12.64 11.11
N THR A 203 6.21 11.45 10.59
CA THR A 203 7.47 11.25 9.85
C THR A 203 7.54 12.02 8.53
N ASP A 204 6.40 12.37 7.95
CA ASP A 204 6.28 13.23 6.76
C ASP A 204 6.88 14.63 6.95
N ASN A 205 6.96 15.15 8.19
CA ASN A 205 7.58 16.44 8.48
C ASN A 205 9.11 16.50 8.20
N TYR A 206 9.79 15.35 8.21
CA TYR A 206 11.25 15.30 8.11
C TYR A 206 11.77 14.15 7.23
N ASN A 207 10.89 13.42 6.55
CA ASN A 207 11.26 12.35 5.62
C ASN A 207 11.95 12.95 4.37
N THR A 208 13.06 12.35 3.99
CA THR A 208 13.91 12.80 2.88
C THR A 208 13.32 12.56 1.49
N GLN A 209 12.18 11.86 1.37
CA GLN A 209 11.50 11.67 0.09
C GLN A 209 11.13 13.00 -0.59
N SER A 210 10.71 14.00 0.19
CA SER A 210 10.37 15.34 -0.32
C SER A 210 11.61 16.05 -0.86
N THR A 211 12.72 16.03 -0.13
CA THR A 211 13.98 16.67 -0.53
C THR A 211 14.65 15.95 -1.70
N GLU A 212 14.55 14.61 -1.77
CA GLU A 212 15.03 13.84 -2.94
C GLU A 212 14.22 14.18 -4.21
N ARG A 213 12.91 14.41 -4.07
CA ARG A 213 12.08 14.87 -5.19
C ARG A 213 12.53 16.25 -5.67
N LEU A 214 12.78 17.17 -4.74
CA LEU A 214 13.29 18.51 -5.05
C LEU A 214 14.66 18.46 -5.73
N HIS A 215 15.49 17.45 -5.47
CA HIS A 215 16.77 17.31 -6.18
C HIS A 215 16.62 17.09 -7.69
N ILE A 216 15.47 16.57 -8.15
CA ILE A 216 15.16 16.50 -9.58
C ILE A 216 14.98 17.90 -10.14
N ASP A 217 14.09 18.68 -9.54
CA ASP A 217 13.70 19.99 -10.05
C ASP A 217 14.81 21.03 -9.83
N LEU A 218 15.41 21.05 -8.64
CA LEU A 218 16.34 22.08 -8.20
C LEU A 218 17.79 21.85 -8.65
N ALA A 219 18.19 20.60 -8.85
CA ALA A 219 19.58 20.27 -9.23
C ALA A 219 19.67 19.69 -10.64
N LYS A 220 18.94 18.60 -10.94
CA LYS A 220 19.09 17.91 -12.23
C LYS A 220 18.57 18.74 -13.40
N ASP A 221 17.38 19.33 -13.27
CA ASP A 221 16.79 20.13 -14.34
C ASP A 221 17.49 21.48 -14.48
N ALA A 222 17.89 22.10 -13.37
CA ALA A 222 18.75 23.28 -13.37
C ALA A 222 20.07 22.99 -14.11
N PHE A 223 20.77 21.90 -13.76
CA PHE A 223 22.03 21.52 -14.41
C PHE A 223 21.85 21.24 -15.92
N ARG A 224 20.79 20.53 -16.30
CA ARG A 224 20.45 20.25 -17.71
C ARG A 224 20.18 21.51 -18.53
N SER A 225 19.76 22.58 -17.86
CA SER A 225 19.48 23.89 -18.48
C SER A 225 20.73 24.76 -18.61
N THR A 226 21.90 24.30 -18.14
CA THR A 226 23.18 25.00 -18.29
C THR A 226 23.95 24.57 -19.52
N ASN A 227 24.97 25.35 -19.87
CA ASN A 227 25.96 24.96 -20.88
C ASN A 227 27.02 23.95 -20.36
N ARG A 228 26.91 23.49 -19.11
CA ARG A 228 27.85 22.59 -18.40
C ARG A 228 29.29 23.13 -18.25
N LYS A 229 29.45 24.45 -18.24
CA LYS A 229 30.72 25.15 -17.95
C LYS A 229 30.44 26.22 -16.91
N ASP A 230 31.07 26.13 -15.73
CA ASP A 230 30.77 27.04 -14.62
C ASP A 230 29.26 27.09 -14.35
N GLU A 231 28.73 25.91 -14.01
CA GLU A 231 27.31 25.63 -13.96
C GLU A 231 26.60 26.25 -12.76
N TYR A 232 27.29 26.46 -11.63
CA TYR A 232 26.65 26.90 -10.39
C TYR A 232 25.94 28.27 -10.51
N PRO A 233 26.57 29.33 -11.07
CA PRO A 233 25.89 30.59 -11.31
C PRO A 233 24.68 30.46 -12.25
N GLN A 234 24.80 29.64 -13.29
CA GLN A 234 23.71 29.40 -14.25
C GLN A 234 22.54 28.64 -13.62
N MET A 235 22.82 27.62 -12.81
CA MET A 235 21.81 26.89 -12.04
C MET A 235 21.07 27.82 -11.09
N THR A 236 21.82 28.69 -10.37
CA THR A 236 21.24 29.64 -9.42
C THR A 236 20.31 30.64 -10.13
N LEU A 237 20.76 31.20 -11.26
CA LEU A 237 19.95 32.11 -12.07
C LEU A 237 18.69 31.43 -12.60
N TRP A 238 18.81 30.18 -13.07
CA TRP A 238 17.66 29.40 -13.55
C TRP A 238 16.63 29.14 -12.45
N LEU A 239 17.09 28.84 -11.22
CA LEU A 239 16.22 28.66 -10.06
C LEU A 239 15.50 29.95 -9.69
N GLU A 240 16.21 31.08 -9.66
CA GLU A 240 15.62 32.39 -9.39
C GLU A 240 14.53 32.75 -10.41
N GLN A 241 14.78 32.48 -11.70
CA GLN A 241 13.79 32.69 -12.76
C GLN A 241 12.56 31.79 -12.58
N ARG A 242 12.76 30.51 -12.27
CA ARG A 242 11.65 29.58 -11.98
C ARG A 242 10.83 30.01 -10.78
N GLU A 243 11.48 30.48 -9.72
CA GLU A 243 10.79 30.99 -8.54
C GLU A 243 9.92 32.20 -8.89
N LYS A 244 10.45 33.16 -9.65
CA LYS A 244 9.68 34.33 -10.13
C LYS A 244 8.49 33.94 -11.00
N ILE A 245 8.64 32.98 -11.91
CA ILE A 245 7.54 32.45 -12.73
C ILE A 245 6.49 31.79 -11.83
N HIS A 246 6.91 30.97 -10.86
CA HIS A 246 6.01 30.31 -9.93
C HIS A 246 5.22 31.31 -9.07
N GLN A 247 5.89 32.34 -8.54
CA GLN A 247 5.25 33.43 -7.80
C GLN A 247 4.23 34.18 -8.67
N HIS A 248 4.58 34.50 -9.92
CA HIS A 248 3.65 35.14 -10.85
C HIS A 248 2.44 34.27 -11.19
N GLN A 249 2.65 32.97 -11.39
CA GLN A 249 1.55 32.03 -11.61
C GLN A 249 0.63 31.94 -10.38
N ASN A 250 1.20 31.95 -9.18
CA ASN A 250 0.42 31.98 -7.93
C ASN A 250 -0.43 33.26 -7.83
N TYR A 251 0.13 34.41 -8.25
CA TYR A 251 -0.59 35.68 -8.33
C TYR A 251 -1.74 35.65 -9.36
N ILE A 252 -1.51 35.14 -10.57
CA ILE A 252 -2.58 34.98 -11.59
C ILE A 252 -3.71 34.09 -11.06
N ASN A 253 -3.35 33.02 -10.37
CA ASN A 253 -4.32 32.04 -9.87
C ASN A 253 -5.01 32.47 -8.56
N GLN A 254 -4.70 33.65 -8.02
CA GLN A 254 -5.12 34.06 -6.68
C GLN A 254 -6.66 34.19 -6.56
N ASP A 255 -7.34 34.68 -7.61
CA ASP A 255 -8.81 34.79 -7.67
C ASP A 255 -9.51 33.42 -7.78
N GLN A 256 -8.93 32.47 -8.51
CA GLN A 256 -9.44 31.10 -8.59
C GLN A 256 -9.18 30.32 -7.29
N ARG A 257 -8.03 30.56 -6.64
CA ARG A 257 -7.68 29.93 -5.36
C ARG A 257 -8.58 30.40 -4.22
N ALA A 258 -8.99 31.67 -4.16
CA ALA A 258 -9.92 32.13 -3.14
C ALA A 258 -11.25 31.36 -3.19
N HIS A 259 -11.77 31.10 -4.39
CA HIS A 259 -12.97 30.28 -4.60
C HIS A 259 -12.77 28.79 -4.25
N ASP A 260 -11.60 28.21 -4.60
CA ASP A 260 -11.29 26.81 -4.31
C ASP A 260 -10.92 26.57 -2.83
N GLU A 261 -10.24 27.50 -2.16
CA GLU A 261 -9.92 27.44 -0.73
C GLU A 261 -11.18 27.53 0.13
N GLN A 262 -12.13 28.41 -0.20
CA GLN A 262 -13.44 28.42 0.48
C GLN A 262 -14.19 27.09 0.28
N ARG A 263 -14.04 26.45 -0.89
CA ARG A 263 -14.62 25.13 -1.18
C ARG A 263 -13.90 23.98 -0.45
N LEU A 264 -12.59 24.07 -0.27
CA LEU A 264 -11.79 23.10 0.49
C LEU A 264 -11.96 23.25 2.00
N LEU A 265 -12.05 24.48 2.52
CA LEU A 265 -12.28 24.77 3.94
C LEU A 265 -13.73 24.43 4.37
N SER A 266 -14.69 24.52 3.46
CA SER A 266 -16.07 24.06 3.71
C SER A 266 -16.22 22.54 3.72
N GLN A 267 -15.22 21.80 3.25
CA GLN A 267 -15.15 20.34 3.31
C GLN A 267 -14.02 19.94 4.25
N LEU A 268 -14.30 19.86 5.55
CA LEU A 268 -13.38 19.22 6.50
C LEU A 268 -12.92 17.87 5.91
N PRO A 269 -11.61 17.63 5.74
CA PRO A 269 -11.11 16.39 5.17
C PRO A 269 -11.61 15.22 6.00
N THR A 270 -12.59 14.49 5.46
CA THR A 270 -13.20 13.37 6.14
C THR A 270 -12.29 12.17 5.94
N LEU A 271 -11.78 11.59 7.05
CA LEU A 271 -10.89 10.41 7.03
C LEU A 271 -11.56 9.16 6.41
N LYS A 272 -12.88 9.20 6.19
CA LYS A 272 -13.68 8.19 5.51
C LYS A 272 -14.49 8.84 4.38
N PRO A 273 -13.91 9.07 3.19
CA PRO A 273 -14.72 9.55 2.07
C PRO A 273 -15.81 8.53 1.77
N GLU A 274 -17.07 8.97 1.66
CA GLU A 274 -18.14 8.11 1.17
C GLU A 274 -17.80 7.68 -0.26
N ARG A 275 -17.56 6.38 -0.44
CA ARG A 275 -17.27 5.79 -1.75
C ARG A 275 -18.59 5.59 -2.49
N CYS A 276 -18.77 6.25 -3.62
CA CYS A 276 -19.86 5.97 -4.54
C CYS A 276 -19.45 4.90 -5.55
N LEU A 277 -20.34 3.94 -5.76
CA LEU A 277 -20.22 2.89 -6.78
C LEU A 277 -20.73 3.39 -8.13
N LYS A 278 -19.88 3.36 -9.16
CA LYS A 278 -20.24 3.72 -10.53
C LYS A 278 -19.98 2.56 -11.48
N VAL A 279 -21.04 2.02 -12.06
CA VAL A 279 -20.97 1.10 -13.20
C VAL A 279 -21.13 1.86 -14.52
N THR A 280 -20.72 1.25 -15.63
CA THR A 280 -20.90 1.83 -16.96
C THR A 280 -22.39 1.99 -17.29
N ARG A 281 -22.76 3.04 -18.03
CA ARG A 281 -24.17 3.29 -18.43
C ARG A 281 -24.76 2.12 -19.22
N HIS A 282 -23.94 1.45 -20.01
CA HIS A 282 -24.34 0.30 -20.81
C HIS A 282 -23.64 -0.98 -20.29
N PRO A 283 -24.34 -2.12 -20.30
CA PRO A 283 -23.74 -3.40 -19.94
C PRO A 283 -22.67 -3.80 -20.96
N SER A 284 -21.62 -4.45 -20.47
CA SER A 284 -20.54 -5.02 -21.29
C SER A 284 -21.02 -6.22 -22.11
N ALA A 285 -22.06 -6.92 -21.64
CA ALA A 285 -22.78 -7.94 -22.39
C ALA A 285 -24.27 -7.87 -22.02
N LYS A 286 -25.15 -7.70 -23.03
CA LYS A 286 -26.57 -7.38 -22.80
C LYS A 286 -27.44 -8.57 -22.36
N ALA A 287 -27.13 -9.78 -22.83
CA ALA A 287 -27.93 -10.98 -22.60
C ALA A 287 -27.03 -12.19 -22.37
N VAL A 288 -26.41 -12.26 -21.20
CA VAL A 288 -25.62 -13.42 -20.78
C VAL A 288 -26.56 -14.45 -20.18
N ALA A 289 -26.66 -15.64 -20.80
CA ALA A 289 -27.47 -16.73 -20.30
C ALA A 289 -26.97 -17.21 -18.92
N ILE A 290 -27.88 -17.69 -18.08
CA ILE A 290 -27.54 -18.24 -16.76
C ILE A 290 -26.55 -19.42 -16.89
N THR A 291 -26.70 -20.25 -17.94
CA THR A 291 -25.75 -21.33 -18.23
C THR A 291 -24.34 -20.81 -18.52
N SER A 292 -24.21 -19.66 -19.18
CA SER A 292 -22.93 -18.98 -19.40
C SER A 292 -22.38 -18.35 -18.12
N LEU A 293 -23.23 -17.82 -17.23
CA LEU A 293 -22.78 -17.34 -15.92
C LEU A 293 -22.17 -18.47 -15.08
N VAL A 294 -22.78 -19.65 -15.11
CA VAL A 294 -22.26 -20.84 -14.42
C VAL A 294 -20.93 -21.28 -15.03
N SER A 295 -20.90 -21.51 -16.36
CA SER A 295 -19.76 -22.13 -17.03
C SER A 295 -18.58 -21.20 -17.27
N GLN A 296 -18.82 -19.92 -17.59
CA GLN A 296 -17.75 -18.97 -17.98
C GLN A 296 -17.39 -18.01 -16.86
N TYR A 297 -18.37 -17.57 -16.05
CA TYR A 297 -18.12 -16.64 -14.95
C TYR A 297 -17.86 -17.36 -13.63
N GLY A 298 -18.11 -18.67 -13.54
CA GLY A 298 -17.94 -19.44 -12.30
C GLY A 298 -19.05 -19.22 -11.26
N ALA A 299 -20.19 -18.65 -11.66
CA ALA A 299 -21.33 -18.43 -10.76
C ALA A 299 -22.20 -19.70 -10.64
N THR A 300 -21.64 -20.77 -10.07
CA THR A 300 -22.16 -22.15 -10.14
C THR A 300 -23.59 -22.33 -9.61
N PHE A 301 -23.97 -21.61 -8.56
CA PHE A 301 -25.30 -21.68 -7.95
C PHE A 301 -26.10 -20.38 -8.15
N PHE A 302 -26.01 -19.79 -9.34
CA PHE A 302 -26.59 -18.47 -9.60
C PHE A 302 -28.08 -18.38 -9.27
N ARG A 303 -28.89 -19.36 -9.70
CA ARG A 303 -30.35 -19.36 -9.46
C ARG A 303 -30.65 -19.42 -7.97
N ASP A 304 -30.08 -20.40 -7.27
CA ASP A 304 -30.35 -20.59 -5.84
C ASP A 304 -29.86 -19.41 -5.00
N ALA A 305 -28.67 -18.87 -5.31
CA ALA A 305 -28.14 -17.69 -4.64
C ALA A 305 -29.02 -16.45 -4.87
N PHE A 306 -29.52 -16.25 -6.09
CA PHE A 306 -30.41 -15.14 -6.40
C PHE A 306 -31.77 -15.30 -5.71
N ALA A 307 -32.34 -16.51 -5.70
CA ALA A 307 -33.57 -16.81 -4.98
C ALA A 307 -33.42 -16.53 -3.47
N ARG A 308 -32.33 -17.01 -2.84
CA ARG A 308 -32.01 -16.69 -1.43
C ARG A 308 -31.91 -15.19 -1.19
N PHE A 309 -31.25 -14.45 -2.09
CA PHE A 309 -31.18 -12.99 -1.99
C PHE A 309 -32.58 -12.37 -2.01
N ILE A 310 -33.45 -12.77 -2.94
CA ILE A 310 -34.80 -12.22 -3.03
C ILE A 310 -35.63 -12.57 -1.78
N ALA A 311 -35.55 -13.80 -1.28
CA ALA A 311 -36.23 -14.22 -0.05
C ALA A 311 -35.81 -13.35 1.16
N GLY A 312 -34.50 -13.17 1.36
CA GLY A 312 -33.95 -12.35 2.44
C GLY A 312 -34.20 -10.85 2.25
N TRP A 313 -34.24 -10.38 1.00
CA TRP A 313 -34.55 -8.97 0.69
C TRP A 313 -35.99 -8.62 1.04
N ARG A 314 -36.93 -9.53 0.73
CA ARG A 314 -38.35 -9.42 1.08
C ARG A 314 -38.55 -9.46 2.58
N ASN A 315 -37.91 -10.41 3.26
CA ASN A 315 -38.08 -10.64 4.70
C ASN A 315 -36.71 -10.72 5.41
N PRO A 316 -36.14 -9.58 5.86
CA PRO A 316 -34.80 -9.56 6.49
C PRO A 316 -34.70 -10.32 7.82
N GLY A 317 -35.83 -10.57 8.49
CA GLY A 317 -35.89 -11.27 9.78
C GLY A 317 -35.94 -12.80 9.69
N LEU A 318 -35.86 -13.39 8.50
CA LEU A 318 -35.92 -14.85 8.35
C LEU A 318 -34.70 -15.53 8.99
N SER A 319 -34.94 -16.59 9.76
CA SER A 319 -33.88 -17.51 10.15
C SER A 319 -33.32 -18.25 8.92
N ARG A 320 -32.10 -18.81 9.04
CA ARG A 320 -31.45 -19.56 7.95
C ARG A 320 -32.33 -20.68 7.39
N ALA A 321 -33.02 -21.43 8.25
CA ALA A 321 -33.91 -22.51 7.82
C ALA A 321 -35.22 -22.02 7.16
N GLN A 322 -35.72 -20.85 7.54
CA GLN A 322 -36.86 -20.23 6.86
C GLN A 322 -36.42 -19.65 5.50
N LEU A 323 -35.25 -19.03 5.43
CA LEU A 323 -34.68 -18.50 4.19
C LEU A 323 -34.55 -19.58 3.11
N GLU A 324 -34.02 -20.75 3.46
CA GLU A 324 -33.90 -21.87 2.51
C GLU A 324 -35.28 -22.31 1.99
N ARG A 325 -36.26 -22.49 2.88
CA ARG A 325 -37.64 -22.86 2.49
C ARG A 325 -38.29 -21.83 1.59
N GLU A 326 -38.20 -20.55 1.94
CA GLU A 326 -38.76 -19.45 1.14
C GLU A 326 -38.06 -19.34 -0.23
N SER A 327 -36.75 -19.58 -0.28
CA SER A 327 -36.00 -19.50 -1.54
C SER A 327 -36.46 -20.53 -2.58
N MET A 328 -36.94 -21.70 -2.15
CA MET A 328 -37.47 -22.73 -3.05
C MET A 328 -38.77 -22.30 -3.75
N ASN A 329 -39.52 -21.35 -3.17
CA ASN A 329 -40.78 -20.86 -3.70
C ASN A 329 -40.61 -19.67 -4.67
N ILE A 330 -39.38 -19.20 -4.88
CA ILE A 330 -39.11 -18.04 -5.73
C ILE A 330 -38.85 -18.48 -7.16
N ASN A 331 -39.77 -18.15 -8.05
CA ASN A 331 -39.58 -18.33 -9.49
C ASN A 331 -38.76 -17.16 -10.07
N ILE A 332 -37.70 -17.48 -10.82
CA ILE A 332 -36.83 -16.49 -11.46
C ILE A 332 -37.32 -16.24 -12.89
N PRO A 333 -37.89 -15.04 -13.19
CA PRO A 333 -38.62 -14.78 -14.43
C PRO A 333 -37.70 -14.44 -15.63
N PHE A 334 -36.47 -14.93 -15.63
CA PHE A 334 -35.50 -14.67 -16.69
C PHE A 334 -34.51 -15.83 -16.88
N THR A 335 -33.97 -15.94 -18.09
CA THR A 335 -32.95 -16.92 -18.48
C THR A 335 -31.59 -16.29 -18.77
N ALA A 336 -31.54 -14.95 -18.88
CA ALA A 336 -30.34 -14.17 -19.16
C ALA A 336 -30.38 -12.81 -18.44
N VAL A 337 -29.20 -12.25 -18.19
CA VAL A 337 -29.03 -10.94 -17.53
C VAL A 337 -28.04 -10.05 -18.29
N SER A 338 -28.13 -8.75 -18.05
CA SER A 338 -27.15 -7.77 -18.53
C SER A 338 -25.97 -7.71 -17.58
N VAL A 339 -24.75 -7.99 -18.06
CA VAL A 339 -23.53 -8.08 -17.24
C VAL A 339 -22.61 -6.88 -17.49
N TYR A 340 -21.98 -6.41 -16.42
CA TYR A 340 -21.04 -5.29 -16.38
C TYR A 340 -19.66 -5.83 -15.97
N HIS A 341 -18.65 -5.55 -16.79
CA HIS A 341 -17.29 -6.09 -16.57
C HIS A 341 -16.38 -5.18 -15.75
N ARG A 342 -16.89 -4.00 -15.37
CA ARG A 342 -16.13 -3.02 -14.59
C ARG A 342 -17.05 -2.25 -13.65
N LEU A 343 -16.65 -2.17 -12.39
CA LEU A 343 -17.23 -1.32 -11.36
C LEU A 343 -16.16 -0.35 -10.86
N LYS A 344 -16.48 0.93 -10.75
CA LYS A 344 -15.57 1.99 -10.33
C LYS A 344 -15.99 2.53 -8.96
N PHE A 345 -15.01 2.85 -8.12
CA PHE A 345 -15.19 3.56 -6.87
C PHE A 345 -14.75 5.00 -7.07
N THR A 346 -15.62 5.95 -6.72
CA THR A 346 -15.32 7.39 -6.77
C THR A 346 -15.67 8.00 -5.42
N ASN A 347 -14.92 9.00 -4.97
CA ASN A 347 -15.30 9.75 -3.76
C ASN A 347 -16.51 10.64 -4.05
N ALA A 348 -17.44 10.73 -3.11
CA ALA A 348 -18.55 11.69 -3.18
C ALA A 348 -18.01 13.11 -3.43
N GLY A 349 -18.51 13.80 -4.46
CA GLY A 349 -18.05 15.14 -4.84
C GLY A 349 -16.85 15.19 -5.81
N HIS A 350 -16.16 14.08 -6.07
CA HIS A 350 -15.04 14.01 -7.01
C HIS A 350 -15.35 13.09 -8.20
N SER A 351 -14.90 13.49 -9.39
CA SER A 351 -15.07 12.67 -10.61
C SER A 351 -13.94 11.66 -10.82
N GLU A 352 -12.89 11.72 -10.02
CA GLU A 352 -11.74 10.83 -10.12
C GLU A 352 -12.09 9.40 -9.68
N ILE A 353 -11.54 8.44 -10.43
CA ILE A 353 -11.67 7.02 -10.15
C ILE A 353 -10.56 6.66 -9.19
N GLU A 354 -10.97 6.28 -7.99
CA GLU A 354 -10.07 5.90 -6.92
C GLU A 354 -9.61 4.46 -7.09
N ASP A 355 -10.58 3.56 -7.28
CA ASP A 355 -10.34 2.13 -7.48
C ASP A 355 -11.33 1.57 -8.52
N SER A 356 -11.04 0.40 -9.08
CA SER A 356 -12.01 -0.32 -9.90
C SER A 356 -11.86 -1.84 -9.84
N LEU A 357 -13.00 -2.51 -9.76
CA LEU A 357 -13.15 -3.96 -9.87
C LEU A 357 -13.39 -4.37 -11.33
N HIS A 358 -12.69 -5.41 -11.76
CA HIS A 358 -12.81 -6.03 -13.07
C HIS A 358 -13.34 -7.46 -12.93
N VAL A 359 -14.36 -7.78 -13.73
CA VAL A 359 -15.12 -9.03 -13.63
C VAL A 359 -15.49 -9.50 -15.03
N TYR A 360 -14.65 -10.30 -15.67
CA TYR A 360 -14.91 -10.82 -17.02
C TYR A 360 -14.29 -12.20 -17.26
N PRO A 361 -14.97 -13.06 -18.04
CA PRO A 361 -14.43 -14.35 -18.45
C PRO A 361 -13.37 -14.16 -19.53
N ALA A 362 -12.63 -15.24 -19.81
CA ALA A 362 -11.65 -15.26 -20.88
C ALA A 362 -12.34 -14.97 -22.22
N ARG A 363 -11.69 -14.18 -23.09
CA ARG A 363 -12.26 -13.75 -24.37
C ARG A 363 -11.22 -13.86 -25.48
N HIS A 364 -11.62 -14.44 -26.61
CA HIS A 364 -10.81 -14.37 -27.82
C HIS A 364 -10.87 -12.96 -28.42
N GLN A 365 -9.70 -12.39 -28.69
CA GLN A 365 -9.57 -11.18 -29.48
C GLN A 365 -9.81 -11.48 -30.97
N LYS A 366 -10.07 -10.42 -31.75
CA LYS A 366 -10.22 -10.50 -33.21
C LYS A 366 -8.98 -11.07 -33.92
N ASN A 367 -7.80 -10.99 -33.28
CA ASN A 367 -6.53 -11.52 -33.79
C ASN A 367 -6.25 -12.98 -33.35
N GLY A 368 -7.22 -13.65 -32.72
CA GLY A 368 -7.08 -15.05 -32.25
C GLY A 368 -6.41 -15.23 -30.88
N ARG A 369 -5.78 -14.18 -30.30
CA ARG A 369 -5.21 -14.27 -28.94
C ARG A 369 -6.32 -14.37 -27.89
N LEU A 370 -6.15 -15.28 -26.93
CA LEU A 370 -7.02 -15.40 -25.77
C LEU A 370 -6.59 -14.37 -24.72
N ASN A 371 -7.50 -13.48 -24.32
CA ASN A 371 -7.35 -12.71 -23.09
C ASN A 371 -7.73 -13.62 -21.91
N ASP A 372 -6.87 -13.66 -20.89
CA ASP A 372 -7.18 -14.32 -19.63
C ASP A 372 -8.45 -13.75 -19.00
N SER A 373 -9.12 -14.59 -18.23
CA SER A 373 -10.23 -14.14 -17.37
C SER A 373 -9.69 -13.29 -16.22
N ARG A 374 -10.53 -12.39 -15.71
CA ARG A 374 -10.21 -11.59 -14.53
C ARG A 374 -11.43 -11.46 -13.63
N PHE A 375 -11.29 -11.92 -12.40
CA PHE A 375 -12.32 -11.85 -11.36
C PHE A 375 -11.67 -11.28 -10.10
N ASP A 376 -11.80 -9.97 -9.93
CA ASP A 376 -11.17 -9.26 -8.82
C ASP A 376 -11.83 -9.61 -7.48
N THR A 377 -11.03 -9.52 -6.42
CA THR A 377 -11.46 -9.71 -5.03
C THR A 377 -11.94 -8.39 -4.44
N ALA A 378 -13.02 -8.42 -3.65
CA ALA A 378 -13.57 -7.27 -2.96
C ALA A 378 -13.70 -7.54 -1.46
N LEU A 379 -13.56 -6.48 -0.66
CA LEU A 379 -13.97 -6.44 0.74
C LEU A 379 -15.44 -6.03 0.80
N VAL A 380 -16.31 -6.95 1.20
CA VAL A 380 -17.75 -6.74 1.29
C VAL A 380 -18.15 -6.52 2.74
N CYS A 381 -18.76 -5.39 3.04
CA CYS A 381 -19.30 -5.11 4.38
C CYS A 381 -20.48 -6.04 4.65
N THR A 382 -20.41 -6.84 5.72
CA THR A 382 -21.44 -7.84 6.05
C THR A 382 -22.34 -7.47 7.23
N GLY A 383 -22.22 -6.23 7.73
CA GLY A 383 -23.26 -5.63 8.57
C GLY A 383 -23.40 -6.27 9.96
N CYS A 384 -22.30 -6.42 10.69
CA CYS A 384 -22.36 -6.36 12.15
C CYS A 384 -21.96 -4.94 12.56
N VAL A 385 -22.92 -4.16 13.06
CA VAL A 385 -22.77 -2.73 13.40
C VAL A 385 -21.69 -2.49 14.46
N GLU A 386 -21.30 -3.54 15.20
CA GLU A 386 -20.34 -3.49 16.30
C GLU A 386 -18.88 -3.68 15.86
N GLU A 387 -18.62 -4.21 14.66
CA GLU A 387 -17.26 -4.47 14.20
C GLU A 387 -16.67 -3.23 13.51
N ILE A 388 -15.50 -2.78 13.98
CA ILE A 388 -14.79 -1.62 13.44
C ILE A 388 -13.57 -2.11 12.63
N GLY A 389 -13.30 -1.45 11.51
CA GLY A 389 -12.11 -1.70 10.70
C GLY A 389 -12.27 -2.92 9.79
N ILE A 390 -11.19 -3.67 9.57
CA ILE A 390 -11.18 -4.80 8.62
C ILE A 390 -12.13 -5.94 9.00
N TYR A 391 -12.47 -6.06 10.29
CA TYR A 391 -13.36 -7.11 10.79
C TYR A 391 -14.80 -6.96 10.30
N ALA A 392 -15.24 -5.73 10.04
CA ALA A 392 -16.57 -5.47 9.45
C ALA A 392 -16.73 -5.98 8.01
N TYR A 393 -15.64 -6.42 7.38
CA TYR A 393 -15.59 -6.82 5.99
C TYR A 393 -15.25 -8.30 5.84
N ARG A 394 -15.86 -8.93 4.85
CA ARG A 394 -15.50 -10.26 4.38
C ARG A 394 -14.89 -10.19 3.00
N VAL A 395 -13.93 -11.08 2.75
CA VAL A 395 -13.24 -11.19 1.46
C VAL A 395 -14.07 -12.07 0.52
N ALA A 396 -14.40 -11.56 -0.66
CA ALA A 396 -15.14 -12.30 -1.68
C ALA A 396 -14.53 -12.09 -3.06
N GLN A 397 -14.53 -13.13 -3.90
CA GLN A 397 -14.26 -12.98 -5.32
C GLN A 397 -15.55 -12.57 -6.03
N VAL A 398 -15.52 -11.49 -6.80
CA VAL A 398 -16.69 -11.06 -7.56
C VAL A 398 -16.73 -11.82 -8.88
N ARG A 399 -17.74 -12.66 -9.08
CA ARG A 399 -17.89 -13.47 -10.31
C ARG A 399 -18.73 -12.79 -11.38
N ALA A 400 -19.75 -12.02 -11.00
CA ALA A 400 -20.57 -11.28 -11.95
C ALA A 400 -21.13 -10.01 -11.31
N ILE A 401 -21.20 -8.93 -12.09
CA ILE A 401 -21.97 -7.72 -11.77
C ILE A 401 -23.05 -7.61 -12.83
N PHE A 402 -24.32 -7.53 -12.45
CA PHE A 402 -25.42 -7.63 -13.41
C PHE A 402 -26.63 -6.78 -13.05
N SER A 403 -27.48 -6.54 -14.05
CA SER A 403 -28.81 -5.99 -13.91
C SER A 403 -29.83 -6.93 -14.56
N ILE A 404 -31.05 -6.90 -14.03
CA ILE A 404 -32.21 -7.64 -14.55
C ILE A 404 -33.16 -6.67 -15.25
N SER A 405 -33.99 -7.19 -16.16
CA SER A 405 -34.95 -6.39 -16.92
C SER A 405 -35.98 -5.71 -16.00
N GLN A 406 -36.56 -4.60 -16.46
CA GLN A 406 -37.59 -3.89 -15.70
C GLN A 406 -38.82 -4.78 -15.42
N ALA A 407 -39.21 -5.62 -16.38
CA ALA A 407 -40.29 -6.60 -16.21
C ALA A 407 -39.97 -7.63 -15.10
N ALA A 408 -38.72 -8.12 -15.06
CA ALA A 408 -38.29 -9.02 -13.99
C ALA A 408 -38.27 -8.33 -12.62
N LYS A 409 -37.87 -7.06 -12.56
CA LYS A 409 -37.94 -6.27 -11.31
C LYS A 409 -39.39 -6.16 -10.84
N GLN A 410 -40.30 -5.74 -11.71
CA GLN A 410 -41.73 -5.61 -11.39
C GLN A 410 -42.37 -6.91 -10.91
N TYR A 411 -42.01 -8.05 -11.51
CA TYR A 411 -42.49 -9.36 -11.07
C TYR A 411 -41.96 -9.76 -9.68
N LEU A 412 -40.73 -9.37 -9.35
CA LEU A 412 -40.06 -9.75 -8.10
C LEU A 412 -40.27 -8.73 -6.97
N ASP A 413 -40.67 -7.50 -7.30
CA ASP A 413 -40.89 -6.40 -6.36
C ASP A 413 -42.08 -6.73 -5.45
N CYS A 414 -41.83 -6.77 -4.14
CA CYS A 414 -42.84 -7.08 -3.13
C CYS A 414 -42.83 -6.01 -2.04
N GLY A 415 -43.03 -4.76 -2.44
CA GLY A 415 -43.11 -3.60 -1.53
C GLY A 415 -41.76 -3.05 -1.07
N ARG A 416 -40.63 -3.61 -1.52
CA ARG A 416 -39.28 -3.10 -1.25
C ARG A 416 -38.49 -3.02 -2.56
N PRO A 417 -38.24 -1.80 -3.09
CA PRO A 417 -37.63 -1.65 -4.40
C PRO A 417 -36.27 -2.33 -4.46
N LEU A 418 -36.09 -3.15 -5.50
CA LEU A 418 -34.84 -3.85 -5.74
C LEU A 418 -33.73 -2.89 -6.17
N PRO A 419 -32.46 -3.18 -5.80
CA PRO A 419 -31.34 -2.35 -6.22
C PRO A 419 -31.18 -2.33 -7.75
N PRO A 420 -30.57 -1.27 -8.31
CA PRO A 420 -30.39 -1.14 -9.75
C PRO A 420 -29.47 -2.24 -10.32
N TYR A 421 -28.48 -2.66 -9.54
CA TYR A 421 -27.44 -3.62 -9.89
C TYR A 421 -27.26 -4.65 -8.78
N PHE A 422 -26.77 -5.83 -9.15
CA PHE A 422 -26.50 -6.97 -8.28
C PHE A 422 -25.07 -7.46 -8.52
N ALA A 423 -24.50 -8.12 -7.52
CA ALA A 423 -23.22 -8.81 -7.66
C ALA A 423 -23.36 -10.25 -7.17
N TYR A 424 -22.90 -11.21 -7.97
CA TYR A 424 -22.65 -12.57 -7.50
C TYR A 424 -21.22 -12.64 -6.98
N VAL A 425 -21.07 -13.07 -5.73
CA VAL A 425 -19.79 -13.18 -5.07
C VAL A 425 -19.58 -14.60 -4.54
N GLU A 426 -18.34 -15.04 -4.57
CA GLU A 426 -17.87 -16.27 -3.97
C GLU A 426 -17.04 -15.92 -2.73
N TRP A 427 -17.46 -16.39 -1.56
CA TRP A 427 -16.80 -16.07 -0.29
C TRP A 427 -15.54 -16.92 -0.10
N PHE A 428 -14.41 -16.30 0.27
CA PHE A 428 -13.19 -17.02 0.61
C PHE A 428 -13.22 -17.62 2.02
N THR A 429 -14.12 -17.13 2.89
CA THR A 429 -14.35 -17.72 4.20
C THR A 429 -15.51 -18.72 4.13
N PRO A 430 -15.35 -19.95 4.67
CA PRO A 430 -16.42 -20.93 4.75
C PRO A 430 -17.66 -20.37 5.47
N PHE A 431 -18.82 -20.91 5.11
CA PHE A 431 -20.16 -20.44 5.48
C PHE A 431 -20.73 -21.18 6.70
#